data_AF-A0A227IZK8-F1
#
_entry.id   AF-A0A227IZK8-F1
#
_cell.length_a   1.000
_cell.length_b   1.000
_cell.length_c   1.000
_cell.angle_alpha   90.00
_cell.angle_beta   90.00
_cell.angle_gamma   90.00
#
_symmetry.space_group_name_H-M   'P 1'
#
loop_
_entity.id
_entity.type
_entity.pdbx_description
1 polymer ?
#
loop_
_entity_poly.entity_id
_entity_poly.type
_entity_poly.pdbx_seq_one_letter_code
_entity_poly.pdbx_strand_id
1 'polypeptide(L)'
;VEQDRVVGVVTQMGLKFHAKAVVLTVGTFLGGKIHIGMESSSGGRAGDPPSIALADRLRELPFRVDRLKTGTPPRIDARTVDFSV
;
A
#
# COMPACT_ATOMS: atom_id res chain seq x y z
N VAL A 1 13.62 -13.89 -4.21
CA VAL A 1 14.46 -13.68 -5.41
C VAL A 1 15.71 -14.51 -5.21
N GLU A 2 16.12 -15.26 -6.21
CA GLU A 2 17.33 -16.08 -6.20
C GLU A 2 18.18 -15.66 -7.39
N GLN A 3 19.44 -15.26 -7.16
CA GLN A 3 20.36 -14.81 -8.22
C GLN A 3 19.70 -13.76 -9.15
N ASP A 4 19.13 -12.70 -8.57
CA ASP A 4 18.40 -11.62 -9.27
C ASP A 4 17.17 -12.04 -10.09
N ARG A 5 16.71 -13.29 -9.94
CA ARG A 5 15.52 -13.82 -10.60
C ARG A 5 14.38 -14.03 -9.62
N VAL A 6 13.17 -13.62 -10.03
CA VAL A 6 11.96 -13.95 -9.28
C VAL A 6 11.69 -15.46 -9.38
N VAL A 7 11.38 -16.08 -8.24
CA VAL A 7 11.05 -17.51 -8.15
C VAL A 7 9.63 -17.75 -7.63
N GLY A 8 8.98 -16.70 -7.13
CA GLY A 8 7.69 -16.79 -6.48
C GLY A 8 7.43 -15.68 -5.47
N VAL A 9 6.41 -15.87 -4.64
CA VAL A 9 6.00 -14.96 -3.57
C VAL A 9 5.76 -15.73 -2.26
N VAL A 10 5.90 -15.03 -1.14
CA VAL A 10 5.55 -15.54 0.19
C VAL A 10 4.46 -14.65 0.77
N THR A 11 3.36 -15.24 1.20
CA THR A 11 2.25 -14.51 1.84
C THR A 11 2.54 -14.23 3.31
N GLN A 12 1.76 -13.35 3.94
CA GLN A 12 1.88 -13.09 5.37
C GLN A 12 1.67 -14.35 6.24
N MET A 13 0.90 -15.32 5.77
CA MET A 13 0.69 -16.61 6.43
C MET A 13 1.87 -17.59 6.25
N GLY A 14 2.92 -17.20 5.53
CA GLY A 14 4.07 -18.06 5.23
C GLY A 14 3.86 -19.00 4.04
N LEU A 15 2.70 -18.99 3.37
CA LEU A 15 2.47 -19.77 2.15
C LEU A 15 3.39 -19.29 1.03
N LYS A 16 3.99 -20.25 0.32
CA LYS A 16 4.91 -20.00 -0.80
C LYS A 16 4.24 -20.40 -2.11
N PHE A 17 4.18 -19.47 -3.06
CA PHE A 17 3.70 -19.73 -4.41
C PHE A 17 4.85 -19.53 -5.39
N HIS A 18 5.18 -20.55 -6.17
CA HIS A 18 6.22 -20.46 -7.20
C HIS A 18 5.65 -19.84 -8.47
N ALA A 19 6.43 -18.95 -9.10
CA ALA A 19 6.03 -18.31 -10.34
C ALA A 19 7.26 -17.90 -11.16
N LYS A 20 7.16 -18.02 -12.49
CA LYS A 20 8.21 -17.59 -13.42
C LYS A 20 8.27 -16.06 -13.59
N ALA A 21 7.16 -15.37 -13.32
CA ALA A 21 7.02 -13.93 -13.37
C ALA A 21 6.02 -13.48 -12.29
N VAL A 22 6.21 -12.28 -11.74
CA VAL A 22 5.34 -11.66 -10.73
C VAL A 22 5.12 -10.21 -11.13
N VAL A 23 3.86 -9.77 -11.16
CA VAL A 23 3.48 -8.38 -11.40
C VAL A 23 3.02 -7.76 -10.09
N LEU A 24 3.63 -6.65 -9.68
CA LEU A 24 3.29 -5.94 -8.44
C LEU A 24 2.39 -4.75 -8.74
N THR A 25 1.15 -4.78 -8.27
CA THR A 25 0.14 -3.70 -8.40
C THR A 25 -0.30 -3.21 -7.03
N VAL A 26 0.67 -2.80 -6.23
CA VAL A 26 0.53 -2.54 -4.78
C VAL A 26 -0.31 -1.31 -4.41
N GLY A 27 -0.64 -0.45 -5.39
CA GLY A 27 -1.43 0.77 -5.17
C GLY A 27 -0.88 1.63 -4.02
N THR A 28 -1.77 2.09 -3.15
CA THR A 28 -1.42 2.92 -1.97
C THR A 28 -0.96 2.12 -0.75
N PHE A 29 -0.81 0.80 -0.86
CA PHE A 29 -0.53 -0.08 0.29
C PHE A 29 0.96 -0.22 0.61
N LEU A 30 1.85 -0.10 -0.38
CA LEU A 30 3.29 -0.34 -0.20
C LEU A 30 3.92 0.70 0.73
N GLY A 31 4.26 0.32 1.96
CA GLY A 31 4.73 1.28 2.97
C GLY A 31 3.73 2.42 3.22
N GLY A 32 2.43 2.14 3.04
CA GLY A 32 1.34 3.12 3.11
C GLY A 32 1.23 3.78 4.48
N LYS A 33 0.94 5.09 4.46
CA LYS A 33 0.77 5.92 5.66
C LYS A 33 -0.41 6.85 5.46
N ILE A 34 -1.35 6.83 6.39
CA ILE A 34 -2.50 7.73 6.43
C ILE A 34 -2.12 8.95 7.27
N HIS A 35 -2.52 10.13 6.81
CA HIS A 35 -2.30 11.40 7.49
C HIS A 35 -3.65 12.09 7.71
N ILE A 36 -3.96 12.42 8.97
CA ILE A 36 -5.16 13.16 9.36
C ILE A 36 -4.70 14.31 10.28
N GLY A 37 -4.66 15.54 9.74
CA GLY A 37 -4.02 16.64 10.44
C GLY A 37 -2.55 16.33 10.76
N MET A 38 -2.17 16.43 12.02
CA MET A 38 -0.84 16.07 12.53
C MET A 38 -0.71 14.59 12.90
N GLU A 39 -1.82 13.86 12.98
CA GLU A 39 -1.82 12.45 13.28
C GLU A 39 -1.44 11.64 12.04
N SER A 40 -0.75 10.53 12.28
CA SER A 40 -0.43 9.61 11.22
C SER A 40 -0.39 8.17 11.69
N SER A 41 -0.86 7.27 10.83
CA SER A 41 -0.96 5.86 11.12
C SER A 41 -0.56 5.02 9.90
N SER A 42 -0.13 3.80 10.16
CA SER A 42 0.17 2.81 9.12
C SER A 42 -1.12 2.32 8.47
N GLY A 43 -1.23 2.41 7.14
CA GLY A 43 -2.45 2.01 6.42
C GLY A 43 -2.31 2.17 4.91
N GLY A 44 -2.91 1.26 4.14
CA GLY A 44 -2.99 1.37 2.68
C GLY A 44 -4.20 2.18 2.23
N ARG A 45 -5.35 1.91 2.86
CA ARG A 45 -6.61 2.65 2.76
C ARG A 45 -7.22 2.74 4.16
N ALA A 46 -8.25 3.56 4.34
CA ALA A 46 -8.92 3.65 5.64
C ALA A 46 -9.46 2.28 6.06
N GLY A 47 -9.00 1.78 7.21
CA GLY A 47 -9.35 0.45 7.73
C GLY A 47 -8.49 -0.72 7.23
N ASP A 48 -7.69 -0.53 6.16
CA ASP A 48 -6.89 -1.61 5.58
C ASP A 48 -5.40 -1.50 5.97
N PRO A 49 -4.75 -2.62 6.36
CA PRO A 49 -3.34 -2.63 6.75
C PRO A 49 -2.41 -2.35 5.56
N PRO A 50 -1.22 -1.76 5.78
CA PRO A 50 -0.24 -1.55 4.73
C PRO A 50 0.61 -2.81 4.47
N SER A 51 1.24 -2.87 3.29
CA SER A 51 2.23 -3.90 2.94
C SER A 51 3.65 -3.44 3.32
N ILE A 52 4.03 -3.64 4.59
CA ILE A 52 5.34 -3.20 5.13
C ILE A 52 6.47 -4.12 4.68
N ALA A 53 6.36 -5.43 4.95
CA ALA A 53 7.41 -6.39 4.65
C ALA A 53 7.82 -6.36 3.17
N LEU A 54 6.85 -6.28 2.26
CA LEU A 54 7.13 -6.15 0.82
C LEU A 54 7.90 -4.86 0.49
N ALA A 55 7.54 -3.73 1.12
CA ALA A 55 8.22 -2.46 0.91
C ALA A 55 9.68 -2.53 1.36
N ASP A 56 9.94 -3.16 2.51
CA ASP A 56 11.30 -3.30 3.03
C ASP A 56 12.14 -4.21 2.13
N ARG A 57 11.60 -5.35 1.68
CA ARG A 57 12.28 -6.24 0.74
C ARG A 57 12.60 -5.56 -0.60
N LEU A 58 11.74 -4.67 -1.10
CA LEU A 58 12.01 -3.93 -2.34
C LEU A 58 13.10 -2.86 -2.14
N ARG A 59 13.24 -2.27 -0.94
CA ARG A 59 14.30 -1.31 -0.63
C ARG A 59 15.68 -1.93 -0.48
N GLU A 60 15.75 -3.23 -0.19
CA GLU A 60 17.01 -3.99 -0.20
C GLU A 60 17.56 -4.21 -1.63
N LEU A 61 16.71 -4.05 -2.65
CA LEU A 61 17.07 -4.17 -4.06
C LEU A 61 17.51 -2.81 -4.62
N PRO A 62 18.25 -2.76 -5.75
CA PRO A 62 18.79 -1.52 -6.30
C PRO A 62 17.74 -0.65 -7.02
N PHE A 63 16.53 -0.53 -6.46
CA PHE A 63 15.47 0.33 -6.95
C PHE A 63 15.57 1.73 -6.33
N ARG A 64 15.32 2.76 -7.13
CA ARG A 64 15.06 4.11 -6.61
C ARG A 64 13.64 4.14 -6.07
N VAL A 65 13.49 4.39 -4.78
CA VAL A 65 12.18 4.42 -4.10
C VAL A 65 11.91 5.82 -3.58
N ASP A 66 10.74 6.36 -3.88
CA ASP A 66 10.26 7.65 -3.39
C ASP A 66 8.82 7.50 -2.83
N ARG A 67 8.30 8.54 -2.19
CA ARG A 67 6.96 8.58 -1.61
C ARG A 67 6.10 9.63 -2.29
N LEU A 68 4.94 9.19 -2.78
CA LEU A 68 3.86 10.06 -3.22
C LEU A 68 2.81 10.19 -2.10
N LYS A 69 2.13 11.33 -2.07
CA LYS A 69 0.99 11.58 -1.20
C LYS A 69 -0.18 12.11 -2.02
N THR A 70 -1.34 11.51 -1.81
CA THR A 70 -2.61 11.94 -2.42
C THR A 70 -3.65 12.12 -1.33
N GLY A 71 -4.61 13.02 -1.57
CA GLY A 71 -5.70 13.31 -0.64
C GLY A 71 -7.02 12.67 -1.09
N THR A 72 -7.94 12.50 -0.15
CA THR A 72 -9.31 12.09 -0.43
C THR A 72 -10.26 12.97 0.40
N PRO A 73 -11.36 13.50 -0.17
CA PRO A 73 -12.28 14.35 0.58
C PRO A 73 -13.01 13.56 1.68
N PRO A 74 -13.51 14.22 2.74
CA PRO A 74 -14.39 13.57 3.71
C PRO A 74 -15.65 13.04 3.02
N ARG A 75 -16.25 12.00 3.61
CA ARG A 75 -17.55 11.47 3.17
C ARG A 75 -18.61 12.10 4.06
N ILE A 76 -19.59 12.74 3.47
CA ILE A 76 -20.70 13.39 4.16
C ILE A 76 -22.00 12.65 3.86
N ASP A 77 -22.92 12.62 4.82
CA ASP A 77 -24.26 12.07 4.62
C ASP A 77 -25.08 13.08 3.80
N ALA A 78 -25.60 12.65 2.64
CA ALA A 78 -26.37 13.53 1.77
C ALA A 78 -27.63 14.09 2.47
N ARG A 79 -28.18 13.40 3.47
CA ARG A 79 -29.38 13.84 4.20
C ARG A 79 -29.13 15.07 5.08
N THR A 80 -27.88 15.39 5.37
CA THR A 80 -27.50 16.56 6.19
C THR A 80 -27.06 17.75 5.34
N VAL A 81 -27.23 17.68 4.01
CA VAL A 81 -26.84 18.73 3.07
C VAL A 81 -28.08 19.48 2.60
N ASP A 82 -28.07 20.80 2.71
CA ASP A 82 -29.03 21.66 2.02
C ASP A 82 -28.59 21.82 0.56
N PHE A 83 -29.38 21.30 -0.37
CA PHE A 83 -29.11 21.36 -1.82
C PHE A 83 -29.83 22.52 -2.52
N SER A 84 -30.56 23.37 -1.79
CA SER A 84 -31.29 24.50 -2.37
C SER A 84 -30.44 25.77 -2.53
N VAL A 85 -29.19 25.74 -2.05
CA VAL A 85 -28.21 26.83 -2.10
C VAL A 85 -27.22 26.71 -3.25
#